data_AF-A0AAF0RC40-F1
#
_entry.id   AF-A0AAF0RC40-F1
#
_cell.length_a   1.000
_cell.length_b   1.000
_cell.length_c   1.000
_cell.angle_alpha   90.00
_cell.angle_beta   90.00
_cell.angle_gamma   90.00
#
_symmetry.space_group_name_H-M   'P 1'
#
loop_
_entity.id
_entity.type
_entity.pdbx_description
1 polymer ?
#
loop_
_entity_poly.entity_id
_entity_poly.type
_entity_poly.pdbx_seq_one_letter_code
_entity_poly.pdbx_strand_id
1 'polypeptide(L)'
;MERGHCQSTLTGSSDRYWGGFSGSDSDKNRNALDVIRNLITRSCWMNVHIVPPHGVVFEIRVVNGYGARWSKDGSKFIGFLEPYMEDGHSKGWRH
;
A
#
# COMPACT_ATOMS: atom_id res chain seq x y z
N MET A 1 -28.50 9.33 16.11
CA MET A 1 -27.29 9.02 16.90
C MET A 1 -27.15 7.51 16.90
N GLU A 2 -26.56 6.94 15.86
CA GLU A 2 -26.32 5.50 15.78
C GLU A 2 -24.84 5.25 15.52
N ARG A 3 -24.30 4.39 16.38
CA ARG A 3 -22.87 4.13 16.53
C ARG A 3 -22.42 3.23 15.39
N GLY A 4 -21.35 3.64 14.73
CA GLY A 4 -20.66 2.82 13.74
C GLY A 4 -20.17 1.51 14.35
N HIS A 5 -20.49 0.42 13.67
CA HIS A 5 -19.74 -0.83 13.73
C HIS A 5 -19.37 -1.17 12.29
N CYS A 6 -18.20 -0.70 11.86
CA CYS A 6 -17.63 -1.09 10.59
C CYS A 6 -16.79 -2.35 10.83
N GLN A 7 -17.45 -3.52 10.84
CA GLN A 7 -16.73 -4.78 10.68
C GLN A 7 -16.50 -4.99 9.18
N SER A 8 -15.36 -4.50 8.66
CA SER A 8 -14.87 -4.96 7.37
C SER A 8 -13.78 -6.01 7.60
N THR A 9 -14.20 -7.26 7.74
CA THR A 9 -13.32 -8.44 7.58
C THR A 9 -12.91 -8.54 6.12
N LEU A 10 -11.86 -7.81 5.73
CA LEU A 10 -11.20 -7.98 4.42
C LEU A 10 -10.30 -9.21 4.50
N THR A 11 -10.87 -10.40 4.37
CA THR A 11 -10.09 -11.64 4.23
C THR A 11 -9.66 -11.80 2.77
N GLY A 12 -8.50 -11.26 2.44
CA GLY A 12 -7.92 -11.32 1.10
C GLY A 12 -6.40 -11.43 1.19
N SER A 13 -5.76 -12.03 0.20
CA SER A 13 -4.34 -12.43 0.20
C SER A 13 -3.31 -11.33 0.57
N SER A 14 -3.72 -10.06 0.60
CA SER A 14 -2.95 -8.88 0.97
C SER A 14 -2.50 -8.84 2.43
N ASP A 15 -3.33 -9.30 3.39
CA ASP A 15 -2.96 -9.34 4.82
C ASP A 15 -1.69 -10.17 5.08
N ARG A 16 -1.47 -11.20 4.25
CA ARG A 16 -0.27 -12.04 4.35
C ARG A 16 0.99 -11.36 3.81
N TYR A 17 0.85 -10.46 2.84
CA TYR A 17 1.99 -9.78 2.24
C TYR A 17 2.46 -8.60 3.10
N TRP A 18 1.52 -7.81 3.61
CA TRP A 18 1.82 -6.64 4.44
C TRP A 18 2.05 -6.96 5.92
N GLY A 19 1.67 -8.17 6.34
CA GLY A 19 1.71 -8.60 7.72
C GLY A 19 0.48 -8.16 8.51
N GLY A 20 0.32 -8.71 9.71
CA GLY A 20 -0.80 -8.37 10.59
C GLY A 20 -0.66 -6.96 11.15
N PHE A 21 -1.68 -6.12 10.93
CA PHE A 21 -1.79 -4.79 11.53
C PHE A 21 -2.50 -4.83 12.89
N SER A 22 -2.12 -5.79 13.74
CA SER A 22 -2.59 -5.90 15.13
C SER A 22 -1.62 -5.22 16.09
N GLY A 23 -2.12 -4.77 17.26
CA GLY A 23 -1.29 -4.16 18.30
C GLY A 23 -1.32 -2.63 18.26
N SER A 24 -0.32 -2.01 18.90
CA SER A 24 -0.24 -0.56 19.05
C SER A 24 0.09 0.13 17.72
N ASP A 25 -0.14 1.44 17.63
CA ASP A 25 0.24 2.20 16.43
C ASP A 25 1.76 2.21 16.21
N SER A 26 2.56 2.08 17.27
CA SER A 26 4.01 1.88 17.16
C SER A 26 4.35 0.55 16.49
N ASP A 27 3.66 -0.54 16.85
CA ASP A 27 3.86 -1.85 16.23
C ASP A 27 3.48 -1.84 14.75
N LYS A 28 2.34 -1.21 14.42
CA LYS A 28 1.89 -1.04 13.03
C LYS A 28 2.90 -0.22 12.21
N ASN A 29 3.43 0.86 12.78
CA ASN A 29 4.42 1.70 12.11
C ASN A 29 5.74 0.96 11.90
N ARG A 30 6.20 0.16 12.87
CA ARG A 30 7.38 -0.69 12.71
C ARG A 30 7.18 -1.70 11.57
N ASN A 31 6.04 -2.41 11.56
CA ASN A 31 5.72 -3.37 10.51
C ASN A 31 5.67 -2.70 9.13
N ALA A 32 5.00 -1.55 9.02
CA ALA A 32 4.95 -0.78 7.78
C ALA A 32 6.34 -0.36 7.29
N LEU A 33 7.22 0.05 8.19
CA LEU A 33 8.58 0.44 7.85
C LEU A 33 9.42 -0.75 7.36
N ASP A 34 9.24 -1.92 7.97
CA ASP A 34 9.92 -3.15 7.55
C ASP A 34 9.46 -3.61 6.16
N VAL A 35 8.16 -3.51 5.88
CA VAL A 35 7.60 -3.72 4.53
C VAL A 35 8.23 -2.75 3.53
N ILE A 36 8.30 -1.45 3.85
CA ILE A 36 8.88 -0.43 2.97
C ILE A 36 10.35 -0.76 2.68
N ARG A 37 11.15 -1.12 3.70
CA ARG A 37 12.55 -1.53 3.52
C ARG A 37 12.68 -2.72 2.58
N ASN A 38 11.80 -3.71 2.72
CA ASN A 38 11.77 -4.87 1.84
C ASN A 38 11.40 -4.49 0.40
N LEU A 39 10.40 -3.62 0.20
CA LEU A 39 10.02 -3.12 -1.12
C LEU A 39 11.16 -2.36 -1.80
N ILE A 40 11.83 -1.47 -1.09
CA ILE A 40 12.98 -0.72 -1.61
C ILE A 40 14.10 -1.68 -2.01
N THR A 41 14.44 -2.63 -1.13
CA THR A 41 15.52 -3.61 -1.35
C THR A 41 15.27 -4.53 -2.55
N ARG A 42 14.00 -4.89 -2.78
CA ARG A 42 13.59 -5.82 -3.84
C ARG A 42 12.98 -5.12 -5.06
N SER A 43 13.02 -3.80 -5.09
CA SER A 43 12.42 -3.03 -6.18
C SER A 43 13.11 -3.40 -7.50
N CYS A 44 12.30 -3.77 -8.48
CA CYS A 44 12.76 -4.02 -9.84
C CYS A 44 12.26 -2.95 -10.81
N TRP A 45 11.36 -2.08 -10.34
CA TRP A 45 10.79 -0.99 -11.12
C TRP A 45 10.57 0.22 -10.22
N MET A 46 10.93 1.39 -10.74
CA MET A 46 10.76 2.68 -10.10
C MET A 46 10.38 3.71 -11.16
N ASN A 47 9.41 4.58 -10.86
CA ASN A 47 9.01 5.61 -11.81
C ASN A 47 8.42 6.84 -11.10
N VAL A 48 8.57 8.01 -11.72
CA VAL A 48 7.86 9.23 -11.36
C VAL A 48 6.83 9.52 -12.44
N HIS A 49 5.55 9.50 -12.10
CA HIS A 49 4.47 9.69 -13.08
C HIS A 49 3.26 10.39 -12.46
N ILE A 50 2.32 10.81 -13.31
CA ILE A 50 1.10 11.49 -12.88
C ILE A 50 -0.01 10.46 -12.70
N VAL A 51 -0.64 10.44 -11.53
CA VAL A 51 -1.82 9.63 -11.20
C VAL A 51 -2.99 10.56 -10.89
N PRO A 52 -4.08 10.55 -11.67
CA PRO A 52 -5.31 11.24 -11.27
C PRO A 52 -5.96 10.56 -10.04
N PRO A 53 -6.49 11.31 -9.05
CA PRO A 53 -6.45 12.76 -8.88
C PRO A 53 -5.20 13.27 -8.13
N HIS A 54 -4.28 12.39 -7.74
CA HIS A 54 -3.17 12.65 -6.82
C HIS A 54 -2.00 13.47 -7.40
N GLY A 55 -1.94 13.67 -8.71
CA GLY A 55 -0.87 14.42 -9.36
C GLY A 55 0.42 13.61 -9.51
N VAL A 56 1.58 14.27 -9.42
CA VAL A 56 2.89 13.61 -9.60
C VAL A 56 3.28 12.80 -8.37
N VAL A 57 3.60 11.53 -8.58
CA VAL A 57 3.95 10.58 -7.51
C VAL A 57 5.22 9.82 -7.87
N PHE A 58 5.97 9.43 -6.84
CA PHE A 58 7.07 8.47 -6.97
C PHE A 58 6.55 7.09 -6.57
N GLU A 59 6.74 6.10 -7.43
CA GLU A 59 6.24 4.75 -7.23
C GLU A 59 7.35 3.73 -7.42
N ILE A 60 7.39 2.75 -6.52
CA ILE A 60 8.26 1.57 -6.64
C ILE A 60 7.41 0.30 -6.69
N ARG A 61 7.88 -0.69 -7.45
CA ARG A 61 7.28 -2.03 -7.50
C ARG A 61 8.34 -3.12 -7.46
N VAL A 62 7.97 -4.24 -6.84
CA VAL A 62 8.72 -5.51 -6.91
C VAL A 62 8.17 -6.38 -8.05
N VAL A 63 8.87 -7.47 -8.37
CA VAL A 63 8.56 -8.33 -9.53
C VAL A 63 7.14 -8.91 -9.51
N ASN A 64 6.59 -9.14 -8.32
CA ASN A 64 5.22 -9.64 -8.13
C ASN A 64 4.14 -8.53 -8.22
N GLY A 65 4.52 -7.29 -8.53
CA GLY A 65 3.59 -6.18 -8.74
C GLY A 65 3.24 -5.37 -7.48
N TYR A 66 3.51 -5.88 -6.28
CA TYR A 66 3.36 -5.11 -5.04
C TYR A 66 4.25 -3.87 -5.03
N GLY A 67 3.80 -2.80 -4.40
CA GLY A 67 4.51 -1.53 -4.43
C GLY A 67 4.18 -0.57 -3.31
N ALA A 68 4.73 0.62 -3.42
CA ALA A 68 4.49 1.74 -2.53
C ALA A 68 4.64 3.05 -3.29
N ARG A 69 3.95 4.08 -2.78
CA ARG A 69 3.90 5.40 -3.40
C ARG A 69 4.24 6.51 -2.41
N TRP A 70 4.93 7.51 -2.91
CA TRP A 70 5.26 8.75 -2.21
C TRP A 70 4.88 9.97 -3.04
N SER A 71 4.86 11.13 -2.37
CA SER A 71 4.96 12.42 -3.06
C SER A 71 6.18 12.46 -3.97
N LYS A 72 6.15 13.32 -5.00
CA LYS A 72 7.24 13.48 -5.98
C LYS A 72 8.63 13.63 -5.35
N ASP A 73 8.72 14.32 -4.21
CA ASP A 73 9.96 14.59 -3.48
C ASP A 73 10.35 13.47 -2.49
N GLY A 74 9.56 12.40 -2.39
CA GLY A 74 9.77 11.29 -1.47
C GLY A 74 9.43 11.59 -0.01
N SER A 75 9.00 12.80 0.34
CA SER A 75 8.85 13.24 1.73
C SER A 75 7.60 12.69 2.43
N LYS A 76 6.56 12.36 1.68
CA LYS A 76 5.28 11.87 2.21
C LYS A 76 4.95 10.50 1.63
N PHE A 77 4.80 9.52 2.51
CA PHE A 77 4.24 8.22 2.13
C PHE A 77 2.75 8.38 1.84
N ILE A 78 2.31 7.91 0.67
CA ILE A 78 0.92 7.97 0.22
C ILE A 78 0.21 6.66 0.53
N GLY A 79 0.84 5.51 0.23
CA GLY A 79 0.23 4.20 0.50
C GLY A 79 0.95 3.04 -0.17
N PHE A 80 0.55 1.84 0.25
CA PHE A 80 0.94 0.58 -0.38
C PHE A 80 0.09 0.32 -1.63
N LEU A 81 0.66 -0.45 -2.56
CA LEU A 81 0.04 -0.79 -3.82
C LEU A 81 -0.04 -2.30 -3.97
N GLU A 82 -1.22 -2.78 -4.29
CA GLU A 82 -1.44 -4.16 -4.70
C GLU A 82 -0.91 -4.40 -6.12
N PRO A 83 -0.65 -5.66 -6.51
CA PRO A 83 -0.34 -6.04 -7.88
C PRO A 83 -1.46 -5.61 -8.84
N TYR A 84 -1.17 -5.47 -10.12
CA TYR A 84 -2.25 -5.27 -11.09
C TYR A 84 -3.07 -6.57 -11.21
N MET A 85 -4.39 -6.48 -11.05
CA MET A 85 -5.32 -7.58 -11.33
C MET A 85 -6.50 -7.05 -12.15
N GLU A 86 -6.97 -7.87 -13.08
CA GLU A 86 -8.27 -7.66 -13.72
C GLU A 86 -9.35 -7.61 -12.61
N ASP A 87 -10.19 -6.57 -12.62
CA ASP A 87 -11.23 -6.28 -11.62
C ASP A 87 -10.76 -6.00 -10.17
N GLY A 88 -9.53 -5.51 -9.96
CA GLY A 88 -9.05 -5.11 -8.63
C GLY A 88 -9.97 -4.12 -7.89
N HIS A 89 -10.54 -3.16 -8.62
CA HIS A 89 -11.50 -2.18 -8.07
C HIS A 89 -12.74 -2.85 -7.46
N SER A 90 -13.25 -3.92 -8.08
CA SER A 90 -14.41 -4.68 -7.60
C SER A 90 -14.14 -5.45 -6.30
N LYS A 91 -12.85 -5.65 -5.96
CA LYS A 91 -12.40 -6.29 -4.71
C LYS A 91 -12.05 -5.28 -3.60
N GLY A 92 -12.45 -4.02 -3.78
CA GLY A 92 -12.24 -2.95 -2.78
C GLY A 92 -10.85 -2.31 -2.84
N TRP A 93 -10.09 -2.54 -3.92
CA TRP A 93 -8.76 -1.96 -4.06
C TRP A 93 -8.87 -0.49 -4.45
N ARG A 94 -8.21 0.36 -3.67
CA ARG A 94 -8.12 1.80 -3.94
C ARG A 94 -6.74 2.05 -4.55
N HIS A 95 -6.74 2.53 -5.79
CA HIS A 95 -5.52 2.91 -6.52
C HIS A 95 -5.03 4.29 -6.09
#